data_AF-A0A9D0A967-F1
#
_entry.id   AF-A0A9D0A967-F1
#
_cell.length_a   1.000
_cell.length_b   1.000
_cell.length_c   1.000
_cell.angle_alpha   90.00
_cell.angle_beta   90.00
_cell.angle_gamma   90.00
#
_symmetry.space_group_name_H-M   'P 1'
#
loop_
_entity.id
_entity.type
_entity.pdbx_description
1 polymer ?
#
loop_
_entity_poly.entity_id
_entity_poly.type
_entity_poly.pdbx_seq_one_letter_code
_entity_poly.pdbx_strand_id
1 'polypeptide(L)' 'MGKQKAEITGQHNRRVSEEAIFKVSKEIIVKFIEVGRLTPANFDDTFKRVYSSIRETVRSGDDL' A
#
# COMPACT_ATOMS: atom_id res chain seq x y z
N MET A 1 -6.05 -35.19 29.28
CA MET A 1 -6.16 -33.78 29.70
C MET A 1 -4.86 -33.06 29.36
N GLY A 2 -4.90 -32.13 28.39
CA GLY A 2 -4.18 -30.85 28.51
C GLY A 2 -2.72 -30.72 28.05
N LYS A 3 -2.34 -31.16 26.83
CA LYS A 3 -1.14 -30.63 26.13
C LYS A 3 -1.36 -30.51 24.61
N GLN A 4 -2.34 -29.70 24.22
CA GLN A 4 -2.49 -29.26 22.82
C GLN A 4 -2.92 -27.78 22.81
N LYS A 5 -2.03 -26.92 23.32
CA LYS A 5 -2.15 -25.46 23.22
C LYS A 5 -0.76 -24.84 23.21
N ALA A 6 0.03 -25.16 22.20
CA ALA A 6 1.31 -24.49 21.96
C ALA A 6 1.65 -24.58 20.47
N GLU A 7 0.83 -23.99 19.59
CA GLU A 7 1.24 -23.68 18.20
C GLU A 7 0.25 -22.79 17.42
N ILE A 8 -0.71 -22.14 18.07
CA ILE A 8 -1.65 -21.24 17.39
C ILE A 8 -1.38 -19.80 17.82
N THR A 9 -0.25 -19.24 17.37
CA THR A 9 -0.05 -17.78 17.25
C THR A 9 1.18 -17.50 16.40
N GLY A 10 1.26 -18.10 15.21
CA GLY A 10 2.00 -17.50 14.12
C GLY A 10 1.15 -16.35 13.57
N GLN A 11 1.26 -15.15 14.13
CA GLN A 11 0.74 -13.96 13.47
C GLN A 11 1.40 -13.88 12.09
N HIS A 12 0.67 -14.22 11.04
CA HIS A 12 1.05 -13.81 9.69
C HIS A 12 0.83 -12.31 9.59
N ASN A 13 1.79 -11.53 10.11
CA ASN A 13 1.96 -10.15 9.72
C ASN A 13 2.41 -10.15 8.26
N ARG A 14 1.47 -10.37 7.32
CA ARG A 14 1.74 -10.24 5.90
C ARG A 14 1.92 -8.77 5.62
N ARG A 15 3.15 -8.27 5.81
CA ARG A 15 3.53 -6.93 5.41
C ARG A 15 3.15 -6.74 3.95
N VAL A 16 2.48 -5.62 3.66
CA VAL A 16 2.15 -5.24 2.29
C VAL A 16 3.48 -5.06 1.54
N SER A 17 3.63 -5.74 0.40
CA SER A 17 4.85 -5.67 -0.40
C SER A 17 4.96 -4.32 -1.13
N GLU A 18 6.18 -3.92 -1.46
CA GLU A 18 6.42 -2.73 -2.31
C GLU A 18 5.72 -2.87 -3.68
N GLU A 19 5.63 -4.09 -4.21
CA GLU A 19 4.89 -4.37 -5.44
C GLU A 19 3.39 -4.08 -5.29
N ALA A 20 2.78 -4.43 -4.15
CA ALA A 20 1.37 -4.14 -3.89
C ALA A 20 1.12 -2.63 -3.78
N ILE A 21 2.00 -1.89 -3.11
CA ILE A 21 1.96 -0.42 -3.03
C ILE A 21 2.05 0.18 -4.43
N PHE A 22 2.97 -0.30 -5.26
CA PHE A 22 3.14 0.19 -6.63
C PHE A 22 1.94 -0.12 -7.53
N LYS A 23 1.34 -1.30 -7.41
CA LYS A 23 0.13 -1.69 -8.15
C LYS A 23 -1.03 -0.74 -7.84
N VAL A 24 -1.33 -0.52 -6.56
CA VAL A 24 -2.41 0.39 -6.13
C VAL A 24 -2.12 1.82 -6.58
N SER A 25 -0.87 2.28 -6.45
CA SER A 25 -0.48 3.62 -6.90
C SER A 25 -0.75 3.83 -8.39
N LYS A 26 -0.42 2.84 -9.23
CA LYS A 26 -0.71 2.88 -10.67
C LYS A 26 -2.20 2.92 -10.97
N GLU A 27 -3.02 2.15 -10.27
CA GLU A 27 -4.47 2.12 -10.48
C GLU A 27 -5.11 3.49 -10.20
N ILE A 28 -4.70 4.17 -9.12
CA ILE A 28 -5.16 5.53 -8.80
C ILE A 28 -4.73 6.53 -9.89
N ILE A 29 -3.48 6.42 -10.35
CA ILE A 29 -2.94 7.33 -11.37
C ILE A 29 -3.64 7.14 -12.72
N VAL A 30 -3.89 5.90 -13.13
CA VAL A 30 -4.71 5.57 -14.30
C VAL A 30 -6.11 6.16 -14.14
N LYS A 31 -6.74 6.00 -12.96
CA LYS A 31 -8.06 6.58 -12.69
C LYS A 31 -8.07 8.10 -12.86
N PHE A 32 -7.05 8.81 -12.36
CA PHE A 32 -6.95 10.26 -12.54
C PHE A 32 -6.81 10.68 -14.00
N ILE A 33 -6.10 9.89 -14.82
CA ILE A 33 -6.01 10.13 -16.28
C ILE A 33 -7.38 9.91 -16.93
N GLU A 34 -8.06 8.80 -16.62
CA GLU A 34 -9.38 8.46 -17.16
C GLU A 34 -10.44 9.54 -16.87
N VAL A 35 -10.38 10.18 -15.70
CA VAL A 35 -11.32 11.24 -15.32
C VAL A 35 -10.83 12.67 -15.64
N GLY A 36 -9.71 12.80 -16.36
CA GLY A 36 -9.17 14.10 -16.78
C GLY A 36 -8.61 14.97 -15.64
N ARG A 37 -8.16 14.35 -14.54
CA ARG A 37 -7.60 15.02 -13.34
C ARG A 37 -6.07 15.04 -13.32
N LEU A 38 -5.40 14.37 -14.25
CA LEU A 38 -3.95 14.31 -14.36
C LEU A 38 -3.51 14.52 -15.81
N THR A 39 -2.43 15.27 -16.00
CA THR A 39 -1.83 15.57 -17.31
C THR A 39 -0.34 15.20 -17.31
N PRO A 40 0.32 15.11 -18.48
CA PRO A 40 1.76 14.87 -18.52
C PRO A 40 2.58 15.91 -17.73
N ALA A 41 2.12 17.16 -17.69
CA ALA A 41 2.83 18.25 -17.03
C ALA A 41 2.87 18.12 -15.49
N ASN A 42 1.91 17.43 -14.89
CA ASN A 42 1.84 17.24 -13.43
C ASN A 42 1.93 15.76 -13.02
N PHE A 43 2.30 14.86 -13.94
CA PHE A 43 2.36 13.43 -13.70
C PHE A 43 3.37 13.07 -12.60
N ASP A 44 4.62 13.55 -12.72
CA ASP A 44 5.72 13.16 -11.84
C ASP A 44 5.43 13.49 -10.37
N ASP A 45 5.04 14.74 -10.09
CA ASP A 45 4.69 15.19 -8.75
C ASP A 45 3.47 14.45 -8.19
N THR A 46 2.44 14.23 -9.02
CA THR A 46 1.21 13.56 -8.58
C THR A 46 1.47 12.08 -8.30
N PHE A 47 2.24 11.40 -9.15
CA PHE A 47 2.64 10.00 -8.93
C PHE A 47 3.40 9.84 -7.62
N LYS A 48 4.42 10.68 -7.39
CA LYS A 48 5.22 10.66 -6.15
C LYS A 48 4.34 10.88 -4.91
N ARG A 49 3.42 11.85 -4.95
CA ARG A 49 2.49 12.13 -3.84
C ARG A 49 1.58 10.94 -3.54
N VAL A 50 0.98 10.32 -4.55
CA VAL A 50 0.10 9.15 -4.37
C VAL A 50 0.89 7.98 -3.79
N TYR A 51 2.04 7.66 -4.38
CA TYR A 51 2.88 6.54 -3.93
C TYR A 51 3.36 6.74 -2.49
N SER A 52 3.87 7.92 -2.13
CA SER A 52 4.30 8.22 -0.76
C SER A 52 3.14 8.15 0.22
N SER A 53 1.96 8.69 -0.13
CA SER A 53 0.78 8.66 0.77
C SER A 53 0.34 7.23 1.10
N ILE A 54 0.31 6.35 0.10
CA ILE A 54 -0.02 4.93 0.31
C ILE A 54 1.08 4.25 1.13
N ARG A 55 2.34 4.46 0.75
CA ARG A 55 3.49 3.86 1.43
C ARG A 55 3.54 4.25 2.90
N GLU A 56 3.38 5.53 3.20
CA GLU A 56 3.32 6.05 4.57
C GLU A 56 2.16 5.41 5.33
N THR A 57 0.94 5.42 4.79
CA THR A 57 -0.23 4.79 5.44
C THR A 57 0.00 3.32 5.78
N VAL A 58 0.60 2.57 4.85
CA VAL A 58 0.89 1.13 5.00
C VAL A 58 2.00 0.86 6.02
N ARG A 59 2.96 1.78 6.16
CA ARG A 59 4.13 1.61 7.02
C ARG A 59 3.94 2.23 8.40
N SER A 60 3.14 3.30 8.53
CA SER A 60 2.79 3.92 9.81
C SER A 60 1.96 3.01 10.71
N GLY A 61 1.29 2.00 10.15
CA GLY A 61 0.66 0.93 10.93
C GLY A 61 1.64 -0.09 11.54
N ASP A 62 2.94 -0.03 11.19
CA ASP A 62 3.98 -0.88 11.78
C ASP A 62 4.62 -0.24 13.05
N ASP A 63 4.32 1.02 13.36
CA ASP A 63 4.91 1.81 14.46
C ASP A 63 3.95 2.07 15.67
N LEU A 64 2.74 1.48 15.66
CA LEU A 64 1.77 1.48 16.78
C LEU A 64 1.51 0.04 17.26
#